data_AF-A0A7C9AM33-F1
#
_entry.id   AF-A0A7C9AM33-F1
#
_cell.length_a   1.000
_cell.length_b   1.000
_cell.length_c   1.000
_cell.angle_alpha   90.00
_cell.angle_beta   90.00
_cell.angle_gamma   90.00
#
_symmetry.space_group_name_H-M   'P 1'
#
loop_
_entity.id
_entity.type
_entity.pdbx_description
1 polymer ?
#
loop_
_entity_poly.entity_id
_entity_poly.type
_entity_poly.pdbx_seq_one_letter_code
_entity_poly.pdbx_strand_id
1 'polypeptide(L)'
;MSMEFPDDLSERDTKPNVLRIYQLNRALALLSQQNDPLTLYYSKMKKIWDELRALEGAPQCTCGVLSNCTCNLSKRLEELDSRRKLIQFLMGLNSRYDEALREQVLAIRGGQRAGRVG
;
A
#
# COMPACT_ATOMS: atom_id res chain seq x y z
N MET A 1 -5.48 -19.65 -25.36
CA MET A 1 -4.38 -18.66 -25.25
C MET A 1 -3.65 -18.98 -23.96
N SER A 2 -2.56 -19.75 -24.06
CA SER A 2 -1.78 -20.15 -22.89
C SER A 2 -0.89 -18.98 -22.49
N MET A 3 -1.10 -18.47 -21.28
CA MET A 3 -0.20 -17.47 -20.69
C MET A 3 1.09 -18.19 -20.30
N GLU A 4 2.12 -18.05 -21.12
CA GLU A 4 3.45 -18.60 -20.82
C GLU A 4 4.11 -17.70 -19.76
N PHE A 5 4.39 -18.29 -18.59
CA PHE A 5 5.13 -17.64 -17.51
C PHE A 5 6.62 -17.89 -17.72
N PRO A 6 7.50 -16.89 -17.56
CA PRO A 6 8.95 -17.09 -17.63
C PRO A 6 9.41 -18.17 -16.65
N ASP A 7 10.34 -19.04 -17.04
CA ASP A 7 10.85 -20.13 -16.20
C ASP A 7 11.75 -19.67 -15.03
N ASP A 8 12.03 -18.37 -14.91
CA ASP A 8 12.93 -17.78 -13.90
C ASP A 8 12.19 -17.33 -12.62
N LEU A 9 11.23 -18.12 -12.17
CA LEU A 9 10.42 -17.84 -10.98
C LEU A 9 11.02 -18.53 -9.76
N SER A 10 11.24 -17.80 -8.67
CA SER A 10 11.74 -18.37 -7.41
C SER A 10 10.69 -19.31 -6.77
N GLU A 11 11.07 -20.16 -5.80
CA GLU A 11 10.10 -21.02 -5.08
C GLU A 11 8.92 -20.25 -4.46
N ARG A 12 9.07 -18.93 -4.23
CA ARG A 12 7.98 -18.06 -3.76
C ARG A 12 6.98 -17.68 -4.86
N ASP A 13 7.43 -17.71 -6.10
CA ASP A 13 6.69 -17.28 -7.29
C ASP A 13 5.95 -18.45 -7.97
N THR A 14 5.58 -19.47 -7.18
CA THR A 14 4.77 -20.57 -7.69
C THR A 14 3.49 -20.03 -8.35
N LYS A 15 3.08 -20.63 -9.47
CA LYS A 15 1.84 -20.28 -10.19
C LYS A 15 0.61 -20.07 -9.27
N PRO A 16 0.34 -20.91 -8.25
CA PRO A 16 -0.76 -20.66 -7.31
C PRO A 16 -0.57 -19.39 -6.46
N ASN A 17 0.65 -19.07 -6.03
CA ASN A 17 0.92 -17.84 -5.26
C ASN A 17 0.70 -16.59 -6.12
N VAL A 18 1.17 -16.59 -7.37
CA VAL A 18 0.98 -15.47 -8.30
C VAL A 18 -0.50 -15.21 -8.57
N LEU A 19 -1.28 -16.27 -8.82
CA LEU A 19 -2.73 -16.15 -9.00
C LEU A 19 -3.42 -15.59 -7.74
N ARG A 20 -3.01 -16.05 -6.55
CA ARG A 20 -3.58 -15.58 -5.29
C ARG A 20 -3.24 -14.11 -5.02
N ILE A 21 -1.98 -13.70 -5.25
CA ILE A 21 -1.53 -12.31 -5.16
C ILE A 21 -2.34 -11.43 -6.12
N TYR A 22 -2.56 -11.87 -7.36
CA TYR A 22 -3.41 -11.16 -8.32
C TYR A 22 -4.84 -10.98 -7.80
N GLN A 23 -5.46 -12.05 -7.29
CA GLN A 23 -6.83 -12.01 -6.76
C GLN A 23 -6.95 -11.04 -5.57
N LEU A 24 -5.97 -11.06 -4.66
CA LEU A 24 -5.92 -10.16 -3.49
C LEU A 24 -5.75 -8.70 -3.91
N ASN A 25 -4.83 -8.41 -4.83
CA ASN A 25 -4.64 -7.06 -5.37
C ASN A 25 -5.90 -6.56 -6.07
N ARG A 26 -6.58 -7.40 -6.86
CA ARG A 26 -7.85 -7.06 -7.50
C ARG A 26 -8.95 -6.79 -6.46
N ALA A 27 -9.06 -7.63 -5.43
CA ALA A 27 -10.02 -7.43 -4.35
C ALA A 27 -9.78 -6.11 -3.61
N LEU A 28 -8.51 -5.79 -3.33
CA LEU A 28 -8.12 -4.55 -2.68
C LEU A 28 -8.46 -3.31 -3.54
N ALA A 29 -8.22 -3.38 -4.84
CA ALA A 29 -8.49 -2.27 -5.76
C ALA A 29 -9.99 -1.99 -5.95
N LEU A 30 -10.83 -3.02 -5.81
CA LEU A 30 -12.29 -2.91 -5.94
C LEU A 30 -12.99 -2.64 -4.59
N LEU A 31 -12.27 -2.74 -3.48
CA LEU A 31 -12.84 -2.53 -2.15
C LEU A 31 -13.11 -1.04 -1.93
N SER A 32 -14.33 -0.72 -1.53
CA SER A 32 -14.75 0.62 -1.13
C SER A 32 -15.50 0.54 0.20
N GLN A 33 -15.46 1.63 0.97
CA GLN A 33 -16.11 1.73 2.28
C GLN A 33 -17.62 1.55 2.15
N GLN A 34 -18.23 2.13 1.11
CA GLN A 34 -19.68 2.17 0.93
C GLN A 34 -20.34 2.70 2.22
N ASN A 35 -21.17 1.91 2.88
CA ASN A 35 -21.84 2.26 4.14
C ASN A 35 -21.21 1.60 5.37
N ASP A 36 -20.07 0.92 5.22
CA ASP A 36 -19.39 0.31 6.37
C ASP A 36 -18.81 1.39 7.31
N PRO A 37 -18.82 1.13 8.63
CA PRO A 37 -18.01 1.89 9.57
C PRO A 37 -16.53 1.85 9.18
N LEU A 38 -15.81 2.96 9.40
CA LEU A 38 -14.37 3.06 9.07
C LEU A 38 -13.54 1.91 9.67
N THR A 39 -13.88 1.48 10.89
CA THR A 39 -13.20 0.38 11.58
C THR A 39 -13.38 -0.96 10.86
N LEU A 40 -14.58 -1.22 10.34
CA LEU A 40 -14.88 -2.44 9.59
C LEU A 40 -14.21 -2.41 8.22
N TYR A 41 -14.29 -1.29 7.52
CA TYR A 41 -13.61 -1.08 6.23
C TYR A 41 -12.09 -1.27 6.36
N TYR A 42 -11.46 -0.63 7.35
CA TYR A 42 -10.05 -0.81 7.64
C TYR A 42 -9.70 -2.27 7.96
N SER A 43 -10.55 -2.95 8.74
CA SER A 43 -10.32 -4.36 9.08
C SER A 43 -10.37 -5.28 7.85
N LYS A 44 -11.24 -5.00 6.88
CA LYS A 44 -11.29 -5.73 5.59
C LYS A 44 -10.01 -5.52 4.79
N MET A 45 -9.53 -4.27 4.68
CA MET A 45 -8.25 -3.97 4.02
C MET A 45 -7.06 -4.63 4.71
N LYS A 46 -7.00 -4.55 6.05
CA LYS A 46 -5.92 -5.12 6.84
C LYS A 46 -5.76 -6.62 6.60
N LYS A 47 -6.87 -7.37 6.56
CA LYS A 47 -6.83 -8.81 6.24
C LYS A 47 -6.15 -9.09 4.90
N ILE A 48 -6.47 -8.32 3.86
CA ILE A 48 -5.87 -8.48 2.53
C ILE A 48 -4.38 -8.13 2.57
N TRP A 49 -4.00 -7.03 3.23
CA TRP A 49 -2.59 -6.64 3.37
C TRP A 49 -1.75 -7.66 4.14
N ASP A 50 -2.32 -8.24 5.21
CA ASP A 50 -1.64 -9.25 6.01
C ASP A 50 -1.43 -10.54 5.20
N GLU A 51 -2.40 -10.93 4.37
CA GLU A 51 -2.28 -12.09 3.48
C GLU A 51 -1.27 -11.84 2.35
N LEU A 52 -1.29 -10.67 1.71
CA LEU A 52 -0.28 -10.28 0.72
C LEU A 52 1.12 -10.31 1.34
N ARG A 53 1.29 -9.78 2.55
CA ARG A 53 2.57 -9.80 3.27
C ARG A 53 3.05 -11.22 3.55
N ALA A 54 2.13 -12.15 3.86
CA ALA A 54 2.48 -13.55 4.08
C ALA A 54 2.96 -14.26 2.81
N LEU A 55 2.38 -13.92 1.65
CA LEU A 55 2.74 -14.49 0.35
C LEU A 55 4.03 -13.88 -0.23
N GLU A 56 4.15 -12.56 -0.19
CA GLU A 56 5.28 -11.83 -0.78
C GLU A 56 6.51 -11.85 0.14
N GLY A 57 6.28 -11.81 1.46
CA GLY A 57 7.32 -11.67 2.47
C GLY A 57 7.97 -10.28 2.47
N ALA A 58 8.75 -9.99 3.51
CA ALA A 58 9.61 -8.80 3.50
C ALA A 58 10.85 -9.06 2.62
N PRO A 59 11.34 -8.05 1.86
CA PRO A 59 12.61 -8.17 1.16
C PRO A 59 13.72 -8.42 2.19
N GLN A 60 14.46 -9.51 2.00
CA GLN A 60 15.59 -9.89 2.85
C GLN A 60 16.90 -9.71 2.06
N CYS A 61 17.89 -9.01 2.60
CA CYS A 61 19.25 -9.06 2.05
C CYS A 61 20.05 -10.12 2.81
N THR A 62 20.53 -11.14 2.10
CA THR A 62 21.48 -12.12 2.64
C THR A 62 22.93 -11.61 2.65
N CYS A 63 23.16 -10.46 2.03
CA CYS A 63 24.46 -9.83 1.87
C CYS A 63 25.10 -9.29 3.15
N GLY A 64 24.33 -9.12 4.23
CA GLY A 64 24.79 -8.48 5.48
C GLY A 64 25.08 -6.97 5.38
N VAL A 65 25.13 -6.38 4.18
CA VAL A 65 25.38 -4.94 3.99
C VAL A 65 24.22 -4.10 4.54
N LEU A 66 22.99 -4.59 4.40
CA LEU A 66 21.79 -3.87 4.81
C LEU A 66 21.77 -3.58 6.32
N SER A 67 22.30 -4.50 7.15
CA SER A 67 22.36 -4.31 8.60
C SER A 67 23.36 -3.24 9.03
N ASN A 68 24.36 -2.96 8.18
CA ASN A 68 25.38 -1.94 8.43
C ASN A 68 25.10 -0.65 7.63
N CYS A 69 23.98 -0.56 6.91
CA CYS A 69 23.67 0.64 6.13
C CYS A 69 23.19 1.77 7.04
N THR A 70 23.89 2.90 7.00
CA THR A 70 23.49 4.15 7.69
C THR A 70 22.35 4.89 6.98
N CYS A 71 21.94 4.41 5.81
CA CYS A 71 20.91 4.99 4.96
C CYS A 71 19.47 4.84 5.52
N ASN A 72 19.28 4.05 6.58
CA ASN A 72 17.97 3.71 7.18
C ASN A 72 16.98 3.14 6.15
N LEU A 73 17.46 2.30 5.22
CA LEU A 73 16.65 1.77 4.12
C LEU A 73 15.42 0.99 4.62
N SER A 74 15.56 0.15 5.64
CA SER A 74 14.43 -0.59 6.22
C SER A 74 13.30 0.34 6.69
N LYS A 75 13.66 1.43 7.40
CA LYS A 75 12.69 2.44 7.84
C LYS A 75 12.00 3.11 6.64
N ARG A 76 12.77 3.46 5.60
CA ARG A 76 12.20 4.06 4.37
C ARG A 76 11.23 3.10 3.66
N LEU A 77 11.53 1.80 3.63
CA LEU A 77 10.62 0.79 3.06
C LEU A 77 9.33 0.67 3.87
N GLU A 78 9.40 0.70 5.20
CA GLU A 78 8.21 0.71 6.07
C GLU A 78 7.36 1.97 5.89
N GLU A 79 7.99 3.13 5.75
CA GLU A 79 7.31 4.41 5.46
C GLU A 79 6.62 4.37 4.09
N LEU A 80 7.26 3.78 3.08
CA LEU A 80 6.66 3.59 1.76
C LEU A 80 5.46 2.64 1.79
N ASP A 81 5.55 1.51 2.49
CA ASP A 81 4.41 0.58 2.66
C ASP A 81 3.25 1.26 3.41
N SER A 82 3.56 1.97 4.49
CA SER A 82 2.57 2.71 5.29
C SER A 82 1.87 3.78 4.45
N ARG A 83 2.63 4.55 3.65
CA ARG A 83 2.09 5.56 2.75
C ARG A 83 1.22 4.94 1.65
N ARG A 84 1.65 3.81 1.07
CA ARG A 84 0.85 3.07 0.07
C ARG A 84 -0.49 2.63 0.66
N LYS A 85 -0.48 2.03 1.85
CA LYS A 85 -1.69 1.58 2.56
C LYS A 85 -2.63 2.73 2.87
N LEU A 86 -2.09 3.87 3.31
CA LEU A 86 -2.88 5.08 3.55
C LEU A 86 -3.54 5.58 2.27
N ILE A 87 -2.80 5.67 1.16
CA ILE A 87 -3.36 6.10 -0.13
C ILE A 87 -4.48 5.16 -0.58
N GLN A 88 -4.26 3.84 -0.51
CA GLN A 88 -5.29 2.84 -0.83
C GLN A 88 -6.53 2.99 0.04
N PHE A 89 -6.35 3.19 1.35
CA PHE A 89 -7.45 3.41 2.29
C PHE A 89 -8.29 4.62 1.89
N LEU A 90 -7.63 5.76 1.65
CA LEU A 90 -8.27 7.01 1.25
C LEU A 90 -9.00 6.90 -0.09
N MET A 91 -8.43 6.18 -1.07
CA MET A 91 -9.03 6.01 -2.40
C MET A 91 -10.38 5.29 -2.39
N GLY A 92 -10.62 4.41 -1.42
CA GLY A 92 -11.88 3.68 -1.30
C GLY A 92 -12.83 4.25 -0.25
N LEU A 93 -12.51 5.38 0.39
CA LEU A 93 -13.43 6.03 1.33
C LEU A 93 -14.73 6.46 0.63
N ASN A 94 -15.81 6.54 1.41
CA ASN A 94 -17.07 7.06 0.92
C ASN A 94 -16.92 8.55 0.53
N SER A 95 -17.65 8.99 -0.50
CA SER A 95 -17.64 10.37 -1.01
C SER A 95 -17.92 11.44 0.05
N ARG A 96 -18.54 11.10 1.18
CA ARG A 96 -18.71 12.00 2.33
C ARG A 96 -17.37 12.43 2.95
N TYR A 97 -16.33 11.61 2.84
CA TYR A 97 -14.98 11.92 3.32
C TYR A 97 -14.12 12.62 2.25
N ASP A 98 -14.49 12.50 0.96
CA ASP A 98 -13.77 13.15 -0.13
C ASP A 98 -13.81 14.68 -0.02
N GLU A 99 -14.92 15.25 0.45
CA GLU A 99 -15.07 16.69 0.64
C GLU A 99 -14.11 17.21 1.74
N ALA A 100 -14.08 16.54 2.90
CA ALA A 100 -13.16 16.87 3.98
C ALA A 100 -11.67 16.69 3.58
N LEU A 101 -11.36 15.67 2.78
CA LEU A 101 -10.00 15.44 2.28
C LEU A 101 -9.58 16.53 1.28
N ARG A 102 -10.49 16.94 0.39
CA ARG A 102 -10.26 18.06 -0.55
C ARG A 102 -9.99 19.36 0.18
N GLU A 103 -10.76 19.66 1.23
CA GLU A 103 -10.54 20.86 2.06
C GLU A 103 -9.15 20.86 2.71
N GLN A 104 -8.73 19.73 3.29
CA GLN A 104 -7.38 19.61 3.88
C GLN A 104 -6.26 19.81 2.84
N VAL A 105 -6.41 19.25 1.64
CA VAL A 105 -5.42 19.43 0.56
C VAL A 105 -5.36 20.88 0.09
N LEU A 106 -6.51 21.55 -0.01
CA LEU A 106 -6.59 22.97 -0.36
C LEU A 106 -5.96 23.86 0.72
N ALA A 107 -6.17 23.53 2.01
CA ALA A 107 -5.56 24.24 3.13
C ALA A 107 -4.02 24.16 3.13
N ILE A 108 -3.46 22.98 2.80
CA ILE A 108 -1.99 22.81 2.65
C ILE A 108 -1.44 23.70 1.53
N ARG A 109 -2.17 23.84 0.42
CA ARG A 109 -1.78 24.70 -0.71
C ARG A 109 -1.95 26.19 -0.42
N GLY A 110 -2.95 26.58 0.38
CA GLY A 110 -3.15 27.94 0.84
C GLY A 110 -2.08 28.44 1.82
N GLY A 111 -1.51 27.53 2.62
CA GLY A 111 -0.46 27.85 3.61
C GLY A 111 0.93 28.12 3.03
N GLN A 112 1.22 27.72 1.79
CA GLN A 112 2.54 27.91 1.16
C GLN A 112 2.76 29.31 0.54
N ARG A 113 1.75 30.18 0.50
CA ARG A 113 1.90 31.57 -0.01
C ARG A 113 2.07 32.64 1.07
N ALA A 114 1.97 32.29 2.36
CA ALA A 114 1.98 33.25 3.46
C ALA A 114 3.30 33.30 4.27
N GLY A 115 4.43 32.92 3.64
CA GLY A 115 5.71 32.80 4.34
C GLY A 115 6.92 33.23 3.53
N ARG A 116 6.91 34.45 2.96
CA ARG A 116 8.14 35.16 2.55
C ARG A 116 7.92 36.66 2.38
N VAL A 117 7.71 37.37 3.48
CA VAL A 117 8.06 38.80 3.61
C VAL A 117 8.55 39.00 5.04
N GLY A 118 9.80 39.44 5.19
CA GLY A 118 10.49 39.65 6.47
C GLY A 118 11.94 39.26 6.34
#